data_AF-A0A967I0A0-F1
#
_entry.id   AF-A0A967I0A0-F1
#
_cell.length_a   1.000
_cell.length_b   1.000
_cell.length_c   1.000
_cell.angle_alpha   90.00
_cell.angle_beta   90.00
_cell.angle_gamma   90.00
#
_symmetry.space_group_name_H-M   'P 1'
#
loop_
_entity.id
_entity.type
_entity.pdbx_description
1 polymer ?
#
loop_
_entity_poly.entity_id
_entity_poly.type
_entity_poly.pdbx_seq_one_letter_code
_entity_poly.pdbx_strand_id
1 'polypeptide(L)'
;MTVQPRQNNRAVRWIRFRLLLVATGLLLGFLLLIARSFQIQFFQWEGWASVANKQIRRDLHFEARRGDIYDRNGQELAVSIELESLA
;
A
#
# COMPACT_ATOMS: atom_id res chain seq x y z
N MET A 1 6.15 -18.21 -58.51
CA MET A 1 4.70 -18.03 -58.25
C MET A 1 4.55 -17.54 -56.82
N THR A 2 4.34 -16.23 -56.60
CA THR A 2 4.11 -15.68 -55.26
C THR A 2 2.61 -15.62 -55.01
N VAL A 3 2.12 -16.47 -54.12
CA VAL A 3 0.70 -16.48 -53.71
C VAL A 3 0.49 -15.26 -52.81
N GLN A 4 -0.14 -14.22 -53.33
CA GLN A 4 -0.56 -13.09 -52.49
C GLN A 4 -1.79 -13.52 -51.68
N PRO A 5 -1.76 -13.39 -50.34
CA PRO A 5 -2.92 -13.75 -49.54
C PRO A 5 -4.08 -12.81 -49.87
N ARG A 6 -5.27 -13.37 -50.08
CA ARG A 6 -6.52 -12.59 -50.21
C ARG A 6 -6.71 -11.78 -48.92
N GLN A 7 -6.44 -10.48 -48.97
CA GLN A 7 -6.75 -9.58 -47.86
C GLN A 7 -8.26 -9.52 -47.69
N ASN A 8 -8.76 -10.18 -46.65
CA ASN A 8 -10.17 -10.08 -46.28
C ASN A 8 -10.38 -8.80 -45.45
N ASN A 9 -10.64 -7.70 -46.14
CA ASN A 9 -10.79 -6.36 -45.57
C ASN A 9 -11.86 -6.29 -44.46
N ARG A 10 -12.88 -7.16 -44.50
CA ARG A 10 -13.90 -7.25 -43.44
C ARG A 10 -13.33 -7.77 -42.13
N ALA A 11 -12.49 -8.80 -42.18
CA ALA A 11 -11.85 -9.38 -40.99
C ALA A 11 -10.89 -8.39 -40.33
N VAL A 12 -10.07 -7.69 -41.13
CA VAL A 12 -9.16 -6.66 -40.63
C VAL A 12 -9.93 -5.50 -39.99
N ARG A 13 -11.02 -5.04 -40.61
CA ARG A 13 -11.86 -3.97 -40.07
C ARG A 13 -12.55 -4.36 -38.77
N TRP A 14 -12.99 -5.61 -38.65
CA TRP A 14 -13.59 -6.14 -37.42
C TRP A 14 -12.59 -6.23 -36.26
N ILE A 15 -11.36 -6.69 -36.55
CA ILE A 15 -10.28 -6.73 -35.54
C ILE A 15 -9.94 -5.33 -35.05
N ARG A 16 -9.82 -4.35 -35.96
CA ARG A 16 -9.58 -2.93 -35.60
C ARG A 16 -10.70 -2.36 -34.74
N PHE A 17 -11.95 -2.64 -35.09
CA PHE A 17 -13.10 -2.21 -34.29
C PHE A 17 -13.08 -2.80 -32.89
N ARG A 18 -12.82 -4.11 -32.75
CA ARG A 18 -12.70 -4.77 -31.44
C ARG A 18 -11.56 -4.17 -30.61
N LEU A 19 -10.43 -3.90 -31.24
CA LEU A 19 -9.27 -3.28 -30.58
C LEU A 19 -9.61 -1.87 -30.07
N LEU A 20 -10.26 -1.05 -30.90
CA LEU A 20 -10.70 0.29 -30.51
C LEU A 20 -11.72 0.23 -29.36
N LEU A 21 -12.69 -0.69 -29.43
CA LEU A 21 -13.68 -0.86 -28.37
C LEU A 21 -13.02 -1.19 -27.03
N VAL A 22 -12.09 -2.15 -27.01
CA VAL A 22 -11.37 -2.54 -25.80
C VAL A 22 -10.47 -1.40 -25.30
N ALA A 23 -9.74 -0.75 -26.20
CA ALA A 23 -8.86 0.37 -25.84
C ALA A 23 -9.64 1.55 -25.25
N THR A 24 -10.76 1.93 -25.87
CA THR A 24 -11.64 2.98 -25.35
C THR A 24 -12.26 2.59 -24.02
N GLY A 25 -12.71 1.34 -23.87
CA GLY A 25 -13.23 0.84 -22.59
C GLY A 25 -12.20 0.91 -21.47
N LEU A 26 -10.97 0.48 -21.72
CA LEU A 26 -9.86 0.60 -20.77
C LEU A 26 -9.53 2.05 -20.45
N LEU A 27 -9.45 2.92 -21.47
CA LEU A 27 -9.16 4.34 -21.28
C LEU A 27 -10.21 5.02 -20.40
N LEU A 28 -11.50 4.77 -20.64
CA LEU A 28 -12.58 5.29 -19.81
C LEU A 28 -12.50 4.75 -18.38
N GLY A 29 -12.19 3.46 -18.20
CA GLY A 29 -11.96 2.88 -16.88
C GLY A 29 -10.83 3.55 -16.12
N PHE A 30 -9.68 3.78 -16.78
CA PHE A 30 -8.55 4.49 -16.18
C PHE A 30 -8.89 5.93 -15.82
N LEU A 31 -9.61 6.67 -16.70
CA LEU A 31 -10.04 8.03 -16.41
C LEU A 31 -10.95 8.09 -15.18
N LEU A 32 -11.85 7.12 -15.01
CA LEU A 32 -12.72 7.04 -13.84
C LEU A 32 -11.92 6.79 -12.55
N LEU A 33 -10.92 5.89 -12.59
CA LEU A 33 -10.03 5.66 -11.46
C LEU A 33 -9.20 6.89 -11.10
N ILE A 34 -8.68 7.62 -12.09
CA ILE A 34 -7.94 8.86 -11.89
C ILE A 34 -8.85 9.92 -11.25
N ALA A 35 -10.05 10.11 -11.78
CA ALA A 35 -11.02 11.06 -11.23
C ALA A 35 -11.39 10.71 -9.77
N ARG A 36 -11.60 9.43 -9.48
CA ARG A 36 -11.87 8.96 -8.12
C ARG A 36 -10.68 9.17 -7.18
N SER A 37 -9.48 8.91 -7.65
CA SER A 37 -8.24 9.16 -6.89
C SER A 37 -8.07 10.64 -6.58
N PHE A 38 -8.27 11.50 -7.59
CA PHE A 38 -8.24 12.95 -7.43
C PHE A 38 -9.29 13.44 -6.42
N GLN A 39 -10.50 12.89 -6.45
CA GLN A 39 -11.54 13.20 -5.46
C GLN A 39 -11.08 12.90 -4.03
N ILE A 40 -10.46 11.74 -3.80
CA ILE A 40 -9.98 11.34 -2.47
C ILE A 40 -8.81 12.24 -2.05
N GLN A 41 -7.86 12.47 -2.95
CA GLN A 41 -6.66 13.26 -2.68
C GLN A 41 -6.93 14.75 -2.49
N PHE A 42 -7.95 15.32 -3.12
CA PHE A 42 -8.21 16.76 -3.04
C PHE A 42 -9.25 17.11 -1.97
N PHE A 43 -10.29 16.29 -1.79
CA PHE A 43 -11.37 16.61 -0.83
C PHE A 43 -11.20 15.94 0.54
N GLN A 44 -10.45 14.83 0.64
CA GLN A 44 -10.35 14.06 1.89
C GLN A 44 -8.95 14.09 2.51
N TRP A 45 -8.03 14.85 1.94
CA TRP A 45 -6.60 14.83 2.31
C TRP A 45 -6.36 15.01 3.81
N GLU A 46 -7.08 15.92 4.47
CA GLU A 46 -6.93 16.19 5.91
C GLU A 46 -7.27 14.96 6.76
N GLY A 47 -8.35 14.27 6.39
CA GLY A 47 -8.80 13.06 7.07
C GLY A 47 -7.76 11.94 6.96
N TRP A 48 -7.28 11.66 5.75
CA TRP A 48 -6.29 10.60 5.51
C TRP A 48 -4.91 10.93 6.11
N ALA A 49 -4.50 12.21 6.11
CA ALA A 49 -3.28 12.65 6.78
C ALA A 49 -3.35 12.44 8.30
N SER A 50 -4.52 12.70 8.91
CA SER A 50 -4.70 12.47 10.35
C SER A 50 -4.61 10.98 10.72
N VAL A 51 -5.16 10.10 9.88
CA VAL A 51 -5.12 8.64 10.07
C VAL A 51 -3.69 8.12 9.90
N ALA A 52 -2.98 8.57 8.87
CA ALA A 52 -1.58 8.22 8.66
C ALA A 52 -0.69 8.65 9.84
N ASN A 53 -0.88 9.88 10.34
CA ASN A 53 -0.16 10.38 11.51
C ASN A 53 -0.45 9.55 12.77
N LYS A 54 -1.69 9.10 12.98
CA LYS A 54 -2.04 8.20 14.09
C LYS A 54 -1.42 6.81 13.97
N GLN A 55 -1.24 6.29 12.75
CA GLN A 55 -0.60 4.98 12.56
C GLN A 55 0.92 5.05 12.72
N ILE A 56 1.55 6.15 12.30
CA ILE A 56 3.01 6.34 12.37
C ILE A 56 3.43 6.71 13.80
N ARG A 57 2.68 7.56 14.50
CA ARG A 57 2.87 7.81 15.93
C ARG A 57 2.24 6.67 16.73
N ARG A 58 2.91 5.53 16.78
CA ARG A 58 2.71 4.64 17.91
C ARG A 58 3.36 5.32 19.11
N ASP A 59 2.55 5.66 20.11
CA ASP A 59 3.07 6.04 21.41
C ASP A 59 3.77 4.80 21.99
N LEU A 60 5.07 4.69 21.73
CA LEU A 60 5.93 3.73 22.39
C LEU A 60 6.04 4.20 23.84
N HIS A 61 5.17 3.68 24.69
CA HIS A 61 5.32 3.79 26.13
C HIS A 61 6.55 2.97 26.52
N PHE A 62 7.69 3.64 26.69
CA PHE A 62 8.84 3.06 27.35
C PHE A 62 8.47 2.85 28.81
N GLU A 63 8.36 1.60 29.24
CA GLU A 63 8.30 1.31 30.65
C GLU A 63 9.64 1.67 31.30
N ALA A 64 9.60 2.42 32.39
CA ALA A 64 10.81 2.76 33.12
C ALA A 64 11.41 1.49 33.74
N ARG A 65 12.70 1.24 33.52
CA ARG A 65 13.42 0.12 34.15
C ARG A 65 13.31 0.24 35.66
N ARG A 66 12.77 -0.79 36.33
CA ARG A 66 12.71 -0.87 37.80
C ARG A 66 14.13 -0.91 38.35
N GLY A 67 14.37 -0.14 39.41
CA GLY A 67 15.65 -0.11 40.12
C GLY A 67 16.02 -1.46 40.75
N ASP A 68 17.31 -1.67 40.88
CA ASP A 68 17.89 -2.90 41.41
C ASP A 68 17.83 -2.88 42.96
N ILE A 69 17.47 -4.01 43.58
CA ILE A 69 17.41 -4.15 45.05
C ILE A 69 18.62 -4.94 45.52
N TYR A 70 19.33 -4.38 46.50
CA TYR A 70 20.50 -4.97 47.13
C TYR A 70 20.23 -5.27 48.62
N ASP A 71 20.86 -6.31 49.13
CA ASP A 71 21.00 -6.53 50.57
C ASP A 71 21.99 -5.51 51.17
N ARG A 72 22.03 -5.41 52.50
CA ARG A 72 22.95 -4.55 53.27
C ARG A 72 24.44 -4.78 52.96
N ASN A 73 24.79 -5.95 52.43
CA ASN A 73 26.15 -6.31 52.05
C ASN A 73 26.44 -6.00 50.57
N GLY A 74 25.51 -5.36 49.85
CA GLY A 74 25.63 -5.03 48.43
C GLY A 74 25.32 -6.19 47.48
N GLN A 75 24.77 -7.29 47.99
CA GLN A 75 24.43 -8.45 47.16
C GLN A 75 23.07 -8.26 46.49
N GLU A 76 22.98 -8.53 45.19
CA GLU A 76 21.76 -8.38 44.39
C GLU A 76 20.66 -9.35 44.84
N LEU A 77 19.47 -8.81 45.11
CA LEU A 77 18.27 -9.57 45.48
C LEU A 77 17.21 -9.56 44.38
N ALA A 78 17.12 -8.47 43.60
CA ALA A 78 16.21 -8.39 42.46
C ALA A 78 16.70 -7.36 41.44
N VAL A 79 16.86 -7.78 40.19
CA VAL A 79 17.33 -6.95 39.06
C VAL A 79 16.41 -7.08 37.86
N SER A 80 16.32 -6.04 37.05
CA SER A 80 15.49 -6.03 35.82
C SER A 80 16.36 -6.34 34.60
N ILE A 81 16.06 -7.40 33.85
CA ILE A 81 16.77 -7.78 32.62
C ILE A 81 15.84 -7.73 31.40
N GLU A 82 16.36 -7.24 30.28
CA GLU A 82 15.64 -7.21 29.01
C GLU A 82 15.89 -8.54 28.29
N LEU A 83 14.82 -9.22 27.88
CA LEU A 83 14.90 -10.52 27.21
C LEU A 83 14.16 -10.45 25.87
N GLU A 84 14.79 -10.96 24.82
CA GLU A 84 14.08 -11.22 23.56
C GLU A 84 13.20 -12.47 23.70
N SER A 85 11.94 -12.35 23.30
CA SER A 85 11.02 -13.48 23.26
C SER A 85 11.24 -14.30 21.98
N LEU A 86 11.38 -15.62 22.13
CA LEU A 86 11.38 -16.56 21.01
C LEU A 86 9.93 -16.95 20.71
N ALA A 87 9.27 -16.20 19.83
CA ALA A 87 7.94 -16.54 19.30
C ALA A 87 8.06 -17.28 17.96
#